data_AF-A0A432VAC6-F1
#
_entry.id   AF-A0A432VAC6-F1
#
_cell.length_a   1.000
_cell.length_b   1.000
_cell.length_c   1.000
_cell.angle_alpha   90.00
_cell.angle_beta   90.00
_cell.angle_gamma   90.00
#
_symmetry.space_group_name_H-M   'P 1'
#
loop_
_entity.id
_entity.type
_entity.pdbx_description
1 polymer ?
#
loop_
_entity_poly.entity_id
_entity_poly.type
_entity_poly.pdbx_seq_one_letter_code
_entity_poly.pdbx_strand_id
1 'polypeptide(L)' 'MAINWEELGEEERTALKRMNRGPYPALSEALAERLISLGLAERRASGVGINREGRQLVIDTLLAAREQ' A
#
# COMPACT_ATOMS: atom_id res chain seq x y z
N MET A 1 11.25 5.45 -10.55
CA MET A 1 10.69 4.25 -11.21
C MET A 1 9.41 3.90 -10.49
N ALA A 2 8.34 3.54 -11.20
CA ALA A 2 7.09 3.10 -10.58
C ALA A 2 7.23 1.62 -10.18
N ILE A 3 6.83 1.28 -8.96
CA ILE A 3 6.81 -0.09 -8.44
C ILE A 3 5.58 -0.82 -9.00
N ASN A 4 5.76 -2.03 -9.56
CA ASN A 4 4.64 -2.89 -9.95
C ASN A 4 4.15 -3.75 -8.79
N TRP A 5 2.92 -4.25 -8.89
CA TRP A 5 2.30 -5.05 -7.83
C TRP A 5 3.06 -6.35 -7.57
N GLU A 6 3.61 -6.95 -8.62
CA GLU A 6 4.35 -8.22 -8.61
C GLU A 6 5.71 -8.12 -7.89
N GLU A 7 6.26 -6.91 -7.77
CA GLU A 7 7.53 -6.64 -7.09
C GLU A 7 7.37 -6.53 -5.56
N LEU A 8 6.14 -6.37 -5.08
CA LEU A 8 5.84 -6.29 -3.65
C LEU A 8 5.81 -7.67 -3.00
N GLY A 9 6.29 -7.75 -1.76
CA GLY A 9 6.11 -8.90 -0.88
C GLY A 9 4.66 -9.06 -0.42
N GLU A 10 4.33 -10.23 0.13
CA GLU A 10 2.97 -10.54 0.59
C GLU A 10 2.49 -9.60 1.70
N GLU A 11 3.36 -9.25 2.64
CA GLU A 11 3.04 -8.32 3.73
C GLU A 11 2.76 -6.90 3.21
N GLU A 12 3.57 -6.41 2.26
CA GLU A 12 3.39 -5.09 1.64
C GLU A 12 2.04 -5.03 0.89
N ARG A 13 1.75 -6.04 0.07
CA ARG A 13 0.47 -6.17 -0.65
C ARG A 13 -0.72 -6.20 0.32
N THR A 14 -0.61 -6.95 1.40
CA THR A 14 -1.65 -7.08 2.42
C THR A 14 -1.88 -5.75 3.14
N ALA A 15 -0.81 -5.07 3.53
CA ALA A 15 -0.86 -3.77 4.16
C ALA A 15 -1.51 -2.72 3.27
N LEU A 16 -1.12 -2.63 1.99
CA LEU A 16 -1.73 -1.68 1.05
C LEU A 16 -3.21 -1.96 0.84
N LYS A 17 -3.62 -3.22 0.66
CA LYS A 17 -5.04 -3.59 0.58
C LYS A 17 -5.81 -3.21 1.85
N ARG A 18 -5.21 -3.40 3.04
CA ARG A 18 -5.84 -3.03 4.31
C ARG A 18 -5.97 -1.53 4.48
N MET A 19 -4.89 -0.79 4.23
CA MET A 19 -4.84 0.67 4.31
C MET A 19 -5.76 1.35 3.29
N ASN A 20 -5.99 0.71 2.13
CA ASN A 20 -6.98 1.19 1.16
C ASN A 20 -8.42 1.15 1.69
N ARG A 21 -8.71 0.27 2.67
CA ARG A 21 -10.03 0.15 3.30
C ARG A 21 -10.21 1.05 4.53
N GLY A 22 -9.15 1.66 5.04
CA GLY A 22 -9.17 2.50 6.23
C GLY A 22 -7.89 2.38 7.07
N PRO A 23 -7.87 2.94 8.29
CA PRO A 23 -6.71 2.88 9.18
C PRO A 23 -6.23 1.44 9.43
N TYR A 24 -4.92 1.26 9.59
CA TYR A 24 -4.31 -0.04 9.89
C TYR A 24 -3.49 0.01 11.19
N PRO A 25 -4.13 -0.14 12.37
CA PRO A 25 -3.45 -0.03 13.67
C PRO A 25 -2.35 -1.07 13.92
N ALA A 26 -2.41 -2.23 13.25
CA ALA A 26 -1.43 -3.30 13.39
C ALA A 26 -0.30 -3.22 12.34
N LEU A 27 -0.19 -2.10 11.62
CA LEU A 27 0.94 -1.86 10.72
C LEU A 27 2.21 -1.72 11.56
N SER A 28 3.19 -2.59 11.35
CA SER A 28 4.49 -2.48 12.02
C SER A 28 5.28 -1.28 11.50
N GLU A 29 6.13 -0.70 12.35
CA GLU A 29 6.96 0.45 11.98
C GLU A 29 7.90 0.10 10.81
N ALA A 30 8.48 -1.11 10.80
CA ALA A 30 9.35 -1.56 9.72
C ALA A 30 8.61 -1.64 8.37
N LEU A 31 7.36 -2.15 8.38
CA LEU A 31 6.56 -2.22 7.16
C LEU A 31 6.07 -0.83 6.71
N ALA A 32 5.76 0.05 7.67
CA ALA A 32 5.42 1.44 7.38
C ALA A 32 6.58 2.18 6.69
N GLU A 33 7.78 2.12 7.26
CA GLU A 33 8.99 2.73 6.67
C GLU A 33 9.31 2.14 5.30
N ARG A 34 9.13 0.82 5.14
CA ARG A 34 9.29 0.17 3.85
C ARG A 34 8.34 0.74 2.81
N LEU A 35 7.03 0.81 3.09
CA LEU A 35 6.04 1.34 2.16
C LEU A 35 6.24 2.83 1.85
N ILE A 36 6.72 3.61 2.82
CA ILE A 36 7.11 5.02 2.62
C ILE A 36 8.32 5.10 1.68
N SER A 37 9.33 4.26 1.87
CA SER A 37 10.53 4.21 1.01
C SER A 37 10.21 3.83 -0.44
N LEU A 38 9.16 3.02 -0.64
CA LEU A 38 8.63 2.64 -1.94
C LEU A 38 7.74 3.73 -2.57
N GLY A 39 7.44 4.81 -1.84
CA GLY A 39 6.56 5.87 -2.31
C GLY A 39 5.08 5.49 -2.36
N LEU A 40 4.64 4.47 -1.61
CA LEU A 40 3.26 3.97 -1.63
C LEU A 40 2.46 4.35 -0.36
N ALA A 41 3.15 4.88 0.65
CA ALA A 41 2.57 5.37 1.88
C ALA A 41 3.24 6.68 2.30
N GLU A 42 2.60 7.41 3.20
CA GLU A 42 3.14 8.63 3.78
C GLU A 42 2.78 8.76 5.26
N ARG A 43 3.64 9.45 6.02
CA ARG A 43 3.40 9.77 7.42
C ARG A 43 2.54 11.02 7.51
N ARG A 44 1.43 10.95 8.27
CA ARG A 44 0.52 12.06 8.54
C ARG A 44 0.40 12.30 10.05
N ALA A 45 -0.23 13.40 10.44
CA ALA A 45 -0.53 13.69 11.85
C ALA A 45 -1.36 12.58 12.52
N SER A 46 -2.21 11.89 11.75
CA SER A 46 -3.05 10.77 12.21
C SER A 46 -2.36 9.40 12.15
N GLY A 47 -1.06 9.34 11.85
CA GLY A 47 -0.31 8.11 11.61
C GLY A 47 0.01 7.87 10.14
N VAL A 48 0.55 6.68 9.83
CA VAL A 48 0.94 6.29 8.48
C VAL A 48 -0.30 5.85 7.68
N GLY A 49 -0.43 6.36 6.45
CA GLY A 49 -1.54 6.07 5.57
C GLY A 49 -1.10 5.85 4.14
N ILE A 50 -1.96 5.19 3.36
CA ILE A 50 -1.73 5.01 1.92
C ILE A 50 -1.83 6.37 1.23
N ASN A 51 -0.88 6.64 0.32
CA ASN A 51 -0.91 7.85 -0.51
C ASN A 51 -1.69 7.59 -1.81
N ARG A 52 -1.65 8.55 -2.74
CA ARG A 52 -2.38 8.44 -4.01
C ARG A 52 -1.84 7.30 -4.87
N GLU A 53 -0.53 7.20 -4.98
CA GLU A 53 0.19 6.24 -5.81
C GLU A 53 -0.05 4.81 -5.33
N GLY A 54 0.08 4.56 -4.02
CA GLY A 54 -0.23 3.26 -3.42
C GLY A 54 -1.70 2.89 -3.59
N ARG A 55 -2.62 3.85 -3.46
CA ARG A 55 -4.06 3.60 -3.68
C ARG A 55 -4.34 3.22 -5.13
N GLN A 56 -3.76 3.94 -6.08
CA GLN A 56 -3.93 3.65 -7.51
C GLN A 56 -3.43 2.25 -7.85
N LEU A 57 -2.24 1.88 -7.37
CA LEU A 57 -1.66 0.55 -7.56
C LEU A 57 -2.58 -0.58 -7.06
N VAL A 58 -3.19 -0.39 -5.89
CA VAL A 58 -4.16 -1.36 -5.34
C VAL A 58 -5.41 -1.45 -6.22
N ILE A 59 -5.95 -0.31 -6.67
CA ILE A 59 -7.16 -0.26 -7.50
C ILE A 59 -6.92 -0.96 -8.83
N ASP A 60 -5.84 -0.62 -9.53
CA ASP A 60 -5.51 -1.20 -10.84
C ASP A 60 -5.36 -2.72 -10.74
N THR A 61 -4.70 -3.19 -9.68
CA THR A 61 -4.58 -4.63 -9.39
C THR A 61 -5.93 -5.30 -9.17
N LEU A 62 -6.82 -4.68 -8.37
CA LEU A 62 -8.13 -5.25 -8.07
C LEU A 62 -9.07 -5.24 -9.29
N LEU A 63 -8.91 -4.28 -10.20
CA LEU A 63 -9.65 -4.23 -11.45
C LEU A 63 -9.14 -5.29 -12.43
N ALA A 64 -7.83 -5.39 -12.63
CA ALA A 64 -7.21 -6.40 -13.49
C ALA A 64 -7.56 -7.84 -13.06
N ALA A 65 -7.73 -8.09 -11.76
CA ALA A 65 -8.16 -9.38 -11.22
C ALA A 65 -9.65 -9.70 -11.45
N ARG A 66 -10.50 -8.70 -11.79
CA ARG A 66 -11.93 -8.90 -12.11
C ARG A 66 -12.18 -9.16 -13.58
N GLU A 67 -11.26 -8.76 -14.44
CA GLU A 67 -11.33 -8.94 -15.89
C GLU A 67 -10.81 -10.32 -16.35
N GLN A 68 -10.37 -11.16 -15.40
CA GLN A 68 -9.91 -12.54 -15.58
C GLN A 68 -10.95 -13.53 -15.08
#